data_AF-A0A383B6E2-F1
#
_entry.id   AF-A0A383B6E2-F1
#
_cell.length_a   1.000
_cell.length_b   1.000
_cell.length_c   1.000
_cell.angle_alpha   90.00
_cell.angle_beta   90.00
_cell.angle_gamma   90.00
#
_symmetry.space_group_name_H-M   'P 1'
#
loop_
_entity.id
_entity.type
_entity.pdbx_description
1 polymer ?
#
loop_
_entity_poly.entity_id
_entity_poly.type
_entity_poly.pdbx_seq_one_letter_code
_entity_poly.pdbx_strand_id
1 'polypeptide(L)' 'MKFVSLTFVMCLLWVIPIDGFSVESSQLMPLNRYFPQSWGTKDGLPHNSIHALAQTSNGYLWAGTWEGVARFNGQQFT' A
#
# COMPACT_ATOMS: atom_id res chain seq x y z
N MET A 1 -43.76 28.75 -25.73
CA MET A 1 -42.74 28.72 -26.80
C MET A 1 -41.57 29.61 -26.38
N LYS A 2 -40.53 29.03 -25.79
CA LYS A 2 -39.21 29.65 -25.67
C LYS A 2 -38.22 28.55 -26.06
N PHE A 3 -37.80 28.57 -27.32
CA PHE A 3 -36.77 27.68 -27.82
C PHE A 3 -35.49 28.05 -27.07
N VAL A 4 -35.11 27.25 -26.09
CA VAL A 4 -33.80 27.33 -25.46
C VAL A 4 -32.79 26.98 -26.58
N SER A 5 -32.07 28.00 -27.03
CA SER A 5 -31.22 27.96 -28.22
C SER A 5 -30.19 26.84 -28.09
N LEU A 6 -30.21 25.89 -29.03
CA LEU A 6 -29.33 24.71 -29.08
C LEU A 6 -27.83 25.09 -29.04
N THR A 7 -27.51 26.33 -29.43
CA THR A 7 -26.19 26.95 -29.35
C THR A 7 -25.65 27.09 -27.92
N PHE A 8 -26.52 27.22 -26.91
CA PHE A 8 -26.10 27.39 -25.52
C PHE A 8 -25.59 26.08 -24.91
N VAL A 9 -26.13 24.94 -25.36
CA VAL A 9 -25.73 23.60 -24.90
C VAL A 9 -24.37 23.20 -25.49
N MET A 10 -24.03 23.70 -26.68
CA MET A 10 -22.79 23.35 -27.38
C MET A 10 -21.53 24.00 -26.76
N CYS A 11 -21.65 25.16 -26.09
CA CYS A 11 -20.54 25.79 -25.37
C CYS A 11 -20.22 25.14 -24.01
N LEU A 12 -21.20 24.49 -23.36
CA LEU A 12 -20.99 23.87 -22.05
C LEU A 12 -20.27 22.52 -22.12
N LEU A 13 -20.23 21.88 -23.30
CA LEU A 13 -19.57 20.59 -23.52
C LEU A 13 -18.08 20.70 -23.90
N TRP A 14 -17.53 21.92 -24.00
CA TRP A 14 -16.14 22.16 -24.41
C TRP A 14 -15.23 22.65 -23.27
N VAL A 15 -15.71 22.63 -22.02
CA VAL A 15 -14.97 23.05 -20.81
C VAL A 15 -14.76 21.87 -19.84
N ILE A 16 -14.86 20.63 -20.31
CA ILE A 16 -14.14 19.56 -19.63
C ILE A 16 -12.83 19.46 -20.41
N PRO A 17 -11.73 20.07 -19.95
CA PRO A 17 -10.48 19.69 -20.53
C PRO A 17 -10.37 18.18 -20.33
N ILE A 18 -10.22 17.44 -21.42
CA ILE A 18 -9.68 16.08 -21.38
C ILE A 18 -8.19 16.25 -21.03
N ASP A 19 -7.89 16.99 -19.97
CA ASP A 19 -6.60 16.96 -19.31
C ASP A 19 -6.54 15.53 -18.82
N GLY A 20 -5.87 14.72 -19.65
CA GLY A 20 -5.80 13.30 -19.51
C GLY A 20 -5.54 12.99 -18.05
N PHE A 21 -6.27 12.00 -17.55
CA PHE A 21 -6.06 11.41 -16.25
C PHE A 21 -4.57 11.09 -16.13
N SER A 22 -3.81 12.06 -15.61
CA SER A 22 -2.38 11.94 -15.47
C SER A 22 -2.27 11.09 -14.22
N VAL A 23 -2.04 9.80 -14.43
CA VAL A 23 -1.69 8.89 -13.35
C VAL A 23 -0.47 9.53 -12.70
N GLU A 24 -0.68 10.15 -11.55
CA GLU A 24 0.40 10.73 -10.77
C GLU A 24 1.37 9.58 -10.51
N SER A 25 2.53 9.65 -11.16
CA SER A 25 3.56 8.64 -10.98
C SER A 25 3.87 8.66 -9.49
N SER A 26 3.67 7.54 -8.80
CA SER A 26 3.98 7.41 -7.39
C SER A 26 5.47 7.67 -7.20
N GLN A 27 5.83 8.93 -6.97
CA GLN A 27 7.17 9.36 -6.63
C GLN A 27 7.50 8.60 -5.35
N LEU A 28 8.50 7.72 -5.42
CA LEU A 28 8.91 6.92 -4.26
C LEU A 28 9.19 7.88 -3.11
N MET A 29 8.47 7.71 -2.00
CA MET A 29 8.72 8.54 -0.83
C MET A 29 10.17 8.31 -0.37
N PRO A 30 10.89 9.38 0.01
CA PRO A 30 12.26 9.23 0.49
C PRO A 30 12.28 8.31 1.72
N LEU A 31 13.30 7.44 1.80
CA LEU A 31 13.41 6.44 2.87
C LEU A 31 13.39 7.05 4.28
N ASN A 32 13.80 8.31 4.42
CA ASN A 32 13.77 9.06 5.68
C ASN A 32 12.35 9.30 6.25
N ARG A 33 11.29 9.00 5.50
CA ARG A 33 9.89 9.04 5.97
C ARG A 33 9.45 7.77 6.68
N TYR A 34 10.23 6.70 6.58
CA TYR A 34 9.97 5.45 7.29
C TYR A 34 10.72 5.42 8.62
N PHE A 35 10.02 5.03 9.68
CA PHE A 35 10.64 4.72 10.98
C PHE A 35 10.92 3.21 11.01
N PRO A 36 12.18 2.78 10.87
CA PRO A 36 12.49 1.36 10.90
C PRO A 36 12.21 0.79 12.29
N GLN A 37 11.53 -0.36 12.32
CA GLN A 37 11.30 -1.14 13.54
C GLN A 37 11.96 -2.51 13.38
N SER A 38 12.60 -2.99 14.44
CA SER A 38 13.28 -4.28 14.47
C SER A 38 12.73 -5.15 15.59
N TRP A 39 12.51 -6.43 15.29
CA TRP A 39 12.16 -7.47 16.26
C TRP A 39 13.25 -8.54 16.23
N GLY A 40 13.57 -9.10 17.38
CA GLY A 40 14.53 -10.21 17.51
C GLY A 40 14.04 -11.28 18.47
N THR A 41 14.97 -12.09 18.98
CA THR A 41 14.65 -13.17 19.91
C THR A 41 13.94 -12.71 21.18
N LYS A 42 14.31 -11.53 21.68
CA LYS A 42 13.65 -10.88 22.83
C LYS A 42 12.17 -10.51 22.57
N ASP A 43 11.76 -10.45 21.31
CA ASP A 43 10.43 -10.02 20.87
C ASP A 43 9.58 -11.21 20.34
N GLY A 44 10.03 -12.45 20.57
CA GLY A 44 9.28 -13.68 20.28
C GLY A 44 9.76 -14.47 19.06
N LEU A 45 10.83 -14.05 18.37
CA LEU A 45 11.47 -14.88 17.34
C LEU A 45 12.25 -16.04 18.00
N PRO A 46 12.18 -17.28 17.48
CA PRO A 46 13.04 -18.36 17.92
C PRO A 46 14.52 -18.07 17.65
N HIS A 47 14.84 -17.51 16.49
CA HIS A 47 16.20 -17.12 16.12
C HIS A 47 16.22 -15.88 15.21
N ASN A 48 17.27 -15.05 15.29
CA ASN A 48 17.39 -13.80 14.52
C ASN A 48 17.65 -14.02 13.01
N SER A 49 18.15 -15.20 12.63
CA SER A 49 18.35 -15.57 11.24
C SER A 49 17.05 -16.09 10.63
N ILE A 50 16.43 -15.28 9.78
CA ILE A 50 15.23 -15.61 9.00
C ILE A 50 15.66 -16.12 7.62
N HIS A 51 15.09 -17.23 7.17
CA HIS A 51 15.42 -17.88 5.88
C HIS A 51 14.21 -17.98 4.95
N ALA A 52 13.01 -17.91 5.49
CA ALA A 52 11.77 -17.91 4.74
C ALA A 52 10.76 -16.94 5.35
N LEU A 53 9.99 -16.26 4.50
CA LEU A 53 8.86 -15.43 4.88
C LEU A 53 7.65 -15.78 4.00
N ALA A 54 6.48 -15.92 4.62
CA ALA A 54 5.22 -16.13 3.92
C ALA A 54 4.10 -15.31 4.59
N GLN A 55 3.17 -14.78 3.80
CA GLN A 55 1.98 -14.11 4.31
C GLN A 55 0.75 -14.98 4.08
N THR A 56 -0.12 -15.07 5.08
CA THR A 56 -1.43 -15.71 4.93
C THR A 56 -2.44 -14.74 4.32
N SER A 57 -3.53 -15.27 3.75
CA SER A 57 -4.60 -14.45 3.18
C SER A 57 -5.30 -13.52 4.18
N ASN A 58 -5.26 -13.86 5.47
CA ASN A 58 -5.78 -13.04 6.58
C ASN A 58 -4.70 -12.13 7.20
N GLY A 59 -3.53 -11.97 6.58
CA GLY A 59 -2.56 -10.93 6.92
C GLY A 59 -1.49 -11.28 7.95
N TYR A 60 -1.44 -12.52 8.45
CA TYR A 60 -0.35 -12.95 9.34
C TYR A 60 0.93 -13.21 8.54
N LEU A 61 2.08 -12.92 9.14
CA LEU A 61 3.37 -13.31 8.57
C LEU A 61 3.90 -14.54 9.30
N TRP A 62 4.47 -15.47 8.55
CA TRP A 62 5.23 -16.61 9.07
C TRP A 62 6.70 -16.42 8.73
N ALA A 63 7.55 -16.53 9.74
CA ALA A 63 9.00 -16.46 9.61
C ALA A 63 9.60 -17.84 9.91
N GLY A 64 10.22 -18.45 8.90
CA GLY A 64 11.07 -19.61 9.08
C GLY A 64 12.45 -19.15 9.54
N THR A 65 12.80 -19.45 10.78
CA THR A 65 14.08 -19.11 11.41
C THR A 65 14.97 -20.36 11.52
N TRP A 66 16.24 -20.19 11.88
CA TRP A 66 17.16 -21.31 12.11
C TRP A 66 16.66 -22.30 13.17
N GLU A 67 15.96 -21.83 14.22
CA GLU A 67 15.55 -22.63 15.37
C GLU A 67 14.03 -22.86 15.46
N GLY A 68 13.30 -22.66 14.36
CA GLY A 68 11.87 -22.90 14.31
C GLY A 68 11.09 -21.87 13.53
N VAL A 69 9.77 -21.93 13.63
CA VAL A 69 8.85 -21.05 12.90
C VAL A 69 8.13 -20.14 13.88
N ALA A 70 7.99 -18.86 13.52
CA ALA A 70 7.23 -17.87 14.29
C ALA A 70 6.13 -17.24 13.44
N ARG A 71 5.00 -16.90 14.07
CA ARG A 71 3.89 -16.18 13.44
C ARG A 71 3.78 -14.76 13.99
N PHE A 72 3.75 -13.76 13.12
CA PHE A 72 3.52 -12.36 13.46
C PHE A 72 2.09 -11.94 13.15
N ASN A 73 1.45 -11.26 14.10
CA ASN A 73 0.07 -10.79 14.00
C ASN A 73 -0.06 -9.28 13.69
N GLY A 74 1.04 -8.59 13.39
CA GLY A 74 1.07 -7.13 13.26
C GLY A 74 1.60 -6.40 14.50
N GLN A 75 1.73 -7.10 15.64
CA GLN A 75 2.22 -6.53 16.89
C GLN A 75 3.33 -7.36 17.52
N GLN A 76 3.20 -8.68 17.55
CA GLN A 76 4.13 -9.60 18.21
C GLN A 76 4.29 -10.93 17.47
N PHE A 77 5.41 -11.61 17.73
CA PHE A 77 5.66 -13.00 17.30
C PHE A 77 5.12 -13.99 18.34
N THR A 78 4.66 -15.16 17.88
CA THR A 78 4.26 -16.33 18.69
C THR A 78 4.70 -17.61 18.01
#